data_AF-E0MQI6-F1
#
_entry.id   AF-E0MQI6-F1
#
_cell.length_a   1.000
_cell.length_b   1.000
_cell.length_c   1.000
_cell.angle_alpha   90.00
_cell.angle_beta   90.00
_cell.angle_gamma   90.00
#
_symmetry.space_group_name_H-M   'P 1'
#
loop_
_entity.id
_entity.type
_entity.pdbx_description
1 polymer ?
#
loop_
_entity_poly.entity_id
_entity_poly.type
_entity_poly.pdbx_seq_one_letter_code
_entity_poly.pdbx_strand_id
1 'polypeptide(L)' 'MATENYDVDHKNGAPMDYPQHEETYSMFLLMTKWGILFNVALLLAMAVGFFMGGGFLGGLLTFIVLMIAAKIVA' A
#
# COMPACT_ATOMS: atom_id res chain seq x y z
N MET A 1 14.46 18.93 35.21
CA MET A 1 13.69 17.67 35.11
C MET A 1 14.12 17.02 33.81
N ALA A 2 14.88 15.92 33.75
CA ALA A 2 15.59 15.13 34.74
C ALA A 2 16.94 14.74 34.12
N THR A 3 18.00 14.72 34.93
CA THR A 3 19.33 14.22 34.57
C THR A 3 19.30 12.70 34.70
N GLU A 4 18.71 12.02 33.73
CA GLU A 4 18.72 10.56 33.69
C GLU A 4 19.94 10.12 32.86
N ASN A 5 20.89 9.43 33.50
CA ASN A 5 22.05 8.86 32.81
C ASN A 5 21.57 7.65 32.01
N TYR A 6 21.34 7.84 30.72
CA TYR A 6 21.10 6.75 29.79
C TYR A 6 22.42 6.01 29.57
N ASP A 7 22.46 4.74 29.94
CA ASP A 7 23.56 3.84 29.55
C ASP A 7 23.37 3.57 28.05
N VAL A 8 23.87 4.49 27.21
CA VAL A 8 23.96 4.29 25.78
C VAL A 8 24.93 3.15 25.55
N ASP A 9 24.38 1.95 25.38
CA ASP A 9 25.09 0.91 24.66
C ASP A 9 25.34 1.45 23.26
N HIS A 10 26.56 1.97 23.05
CA HIS A 10 27.00 2.58 21.80
C HIS A 10 26.86 1.62 20.60
N LYS A 11 26.60 0.32 20.85
CA LYS A 11 26.28 -0.66 19.81
C LYS A 11 24.79 -0.78 19.48
N ASN A 12 23.87 -0.54 20.42
CA ASN A 12 22.44 -0.85 20.27
C ASN A 12 21.48 0.32 20.51
N GLY A 13 21.99 1.53 20.78
CA GLY A 13 21.15 2.72 20.98
C GLY A 13 20.27 2.63 22.23
N ALA A 14 19.64 3.75 22.62
CA ALA A 14 18.71 3.76 23.74
C ALA A 14 17.49 2.86 23.45
N PRO A 15 16.92 2.17 24.47
CA PRO A 15 15.73 1.35 24.29
C PRO A 15 14.54 2.23 23.86
N MET A 16 14.12 2.08 22.61
CA MET A 16 13.00 2.83 22.00
C MET A 16 11.73 1.97 22.00
N ASP A 17 10.59 2.61 22.24
CA ASP A 17 9.27 1.96 22.16
C ASP A 17 8.82 1.87 20.69
N TYR A 18 8.81 0.65 20.14
CA TYR A 18 8.52 0.35 18.72
C TYR A 18 7.07 -0.01 18.32
N PRO A 19 6.09 -0.32 19.20
CA PRO A 19 4.77 -0.79 18.79
C PRO A 19 4.06 0.13 17.78
N GLN A 20 4.03 1.44 18.02
CA GLN A 20 3.34 2.38 17.13
C GLN A 20 4.09 2.60 15.81
N HIS A 21 5.42 2.44 15.82
CA HIS A 21 6.24 2.53 14.61
C HIS A 21 5.96 1.34 13.69
N GLU A 22 5.92 0.13 14.24
CA GLU A 22 5.58 -1.09 13.48
C GLU A 22 4.15 -1.04 12.94
N GLU A 23 3.19 -0.62 13.76
CA GLU A 23 1.78 -0.53 13.36
C GLU A 23 1.60 0.46 12.19
N THR A 24 2.15 1.67 12.32
CA THR A 24 2.06 2.70 11.27
C THR A 24 2.76 2.26 9.99
N TYR A 25 3.92 1.63 10.11
CA TYR A 25 4.66 1.11 8.96
C TYR A 25 3.89 -0.02 8.25
N SER A 26 3.26 -0.92 9.01
CA SER A 26 2.43 -1.98 8.45
C SER A 26 1.22 -1.44 7.67
N MET A 27 0.57 -0.38 8.20
CA MET A 27 -0.50 0.31 7.51
C MET A 27 -0.01 1.01 6.24
N PHE A 28 1.15 1.66 6.29
CA PHE A 28 1.77 2.29 5.12
C PHE A 28 2.04 1.27 4.00
N LEU A 29 2.60 0.11 4.34
CA LEU A 29 2.86 -0.95 3.37
C LEU A 29 1.57 -1.47 2.74
N LEU A 30 0.53 -1.70 3.55
CA LEU A 30 -0.78 -2.14 3.08
C LEU A 30 -1.37 -1.12 2.10
N MET A 31 -1.44 0.15 2.49
CA MET A 31 -1.97 1.23 1.66
C MET A 31 -1.18 1.40 0.35
N THR A 32 0.15 1.33 0.43
CA THR A 32 1.03 1.48 -0.74
C THR A 32 0.82 0.34 -1.73
N LYS A 33 0.77 -0.91 -1.24
CA LYS A 33 0.53 -2.10 -2.09
C LYS A 33 -0.79 -1.99 -2.83
N TRP A 34 -1.88 -1.70 -2.12
CA TRP A 34 -3.20 -1.59 -2.70
C TRP A 34 -3.35 -0.35 -3.59
N GLY A 35 -2.69 0.76 -3.25
CA GLY A 35 -2.67 1.98 -4.07
C GLY A 35 -1.99 1.78 -5.42
N ILE A 36 -0.86 1.06 -5.46
CA ILE A 36 -0.18 0.71 -6.71
C ILE A 36 -1.08 -0.19 -7.58
N LEU A 37 -1.65 -1.24 -7.00
CA LEU A 37 -2.54 -2.17 -7.71
C LEU A 37 -3.76 -1.45 -8.28
N PHE A 38 -4.37 -0.55 -7.51
CA PHE A 38 -5.49 0.28 -7.95
C PHE A 38 -5.12 1.13 -9.17
N ASN A 39 -3.98 1.81 -9.14
CA ASN A 39 -3.54 2.64 -10.26
C ASN A 39 -3.28 1.81 -11.53
N VAL A 40 -2.63 0.65 -11.40
CA VAL A 40 -2.40 -0.24 -12.55
C VAL A 40 -3.72 -0.74 -13.13
N ALA A 41 -4.65 -1.19 -12.28
CA ALA A 41 -5.97 -1.65 -12.71
C ALA A 41 -6.77 -0.54 -13.40
N LEU A 42 -6.71 0.69 -12.88
CA LEU A 42 -7.36 1.87 -13.47
C LEU A 42 -6.83 2.13 -14.89
N LEU A 43 -5.50 2.14 -15.07
CA LEU A 43 -4.89 2.40 -16.37
C LEU A 43 -5.27 1.32 -17.40
N LEU A 44 -5.31 0.04 -17.00
CA LEU A 44 -5.75 -1.05 -17.86
C LEU A 44 -7.24 -0.96 -18.19
N ALA A 45 -8.08 -0.60 -17.22
CA ALA A 45 -9.51 -0.41 -17.44
C ALA A 45 -9.80 0.73 -18.43
N MET A 46 -9.07 1.85 -18.31
CA MET A 46 -9.14 2.95 -19.27
C MET A 46 -8.64 2.52 -20.65
N ALA A 47 -7.60 1.68 -20.71
CA ALA A 47 -7.10 1.15 -21.97
C ALA A 47 -8.18 0.33 -22.71
N VAL A 48 -8.85 -0.59 -22.01
CA VAL A 48 -9.94 -1.40 -22.58
C VAL A 48 -11.17 -0.55 -22.90
N GLY A 49 -11.55 0.36 -22.00
CA GLY A 49 -12.74 1.19 -22.15
C GLY A 49 -12.67 2.15 -23.33
N PHE A 50 -11.51 2.78 -23.58
CA PHE A 50 -11.37 3.78 -24.64
C PHE A 50 -10.77 3.22 -25.94
N PHE A 51 -9.74 2.38 -25.88
CA PHE A 51 -9.02 1.93 -27.09
C PHE A 51 -9.56 0.63 -27.68
N MET A 52 -10.21 -0.22 -26.88
CA MET A 52 -10.73 -1.53 -27.35
C MET A 52 -12.24 -1.51 -27.63
N GLY A 53 -12.86 -0.32 -27.66
CA GLY A 53 -14.29 -0.16 -27.94
C GLY A 53 -15.24 -0.62 -26.82
N GLY A 54 -14.72 -0.91 -25.63
CA GLY A 54 -15.52 -1.38 -24.48
C GLY A 54 -16.43 -0.31 -23.86
N GLY A 55 -16.20 0.97 -24.14
CA GLY A 55 -16.92 2.08 -23.54
C GLY A 55 -16.76 2.15 -22.02
N PHE A 56 -17.61 2.95 -21.36
CA PHE A 56 -17.56 3.11 -19.90
C PHE A 56 -17.84 1.80 -19.15
N LEU A 57 -18.85 1.04 -19.60
CA LEU A 57 -19.23 -0.22 -18.94
C LEU A 57 -18.17 -1.31 -19.11
N GLY A 58 -17.54 -1.42 -20.28
CA GLY A 58 -16.45 -2.38 -20.50
C GLY A 58 -15.21 -2.05 -19.67
N GLY A 59 -14.86 -0.76 -19.55
CA GLY A 59 -13.80 -0.30 -18.66
C GLY A 59 -14.12 -0.60 -17.19
N LEU A 60 -15.32 -0.28 -16.72
CA LEU A 60 -15.76 -0.53 -15.34
C LEU A 60 -15.72 -2.02 -15.00
N LEU A 61 -16.19 -2.89 -15.90
CA LEU A 61 -16.21 -4.32 -15.68
C LEU A 61 -14.78 -4.89 -15.65
N THR A 62 -13.91 -4.44 -16.55
CA THR A 62 -12.48 -4.78 -16.55
C THR A 62 -11.80 -4.36 -15.25
N PHE A 63 -12.08 -3.16 -14.75
CA PHE A 63 -11.56 -2.66 -13.49
C PHE A 63 -11.93 -3.57 -12.30
N ILE A 64 -13.21 -3.94 -12.19
CA ILE A 64 -13.71 -4.80 -11.11
C ILE A 64 -13.04 -6.18 -11.17
N VAL A 65 -12.96 -6.78 -12.36
CA VAL A 65 -12.31 -8.09 -12.55
C VAL A 65 -10.83 -8.04 -12.16
N LEU A 66 -10.11 -6.99 -12.57
CA LEU A 66 -8.69 -6.83 -12.21
C LEU A 66 -8.50 -6.61 -10.70
N MET A 67 -9.39 -5.89 -10.02
CA MET A 67 -9.32 -5.71 -8.57
C MET A 67 -9.59 -7.03 -7.82
N ILE A 68 -10.53 -7.84 -8.31
CA ILE A 68 -10.77 -9.19 -7.75
C ILE A 68 -9.55 -10.08 -7.96
N ALA A 69 -8.97 -10.07 -9.17
CA ALA A 69 -7.76 -10.83 -9.48
C ALA A 69 -6.58 -10.39 -8.61
N ALA A 70 -6.37 -9.09 -8.46
CA ALA A 70 -5.33 -8.52 -7.59
C ALA A 70 -5.46 -9.00 -6.14
N LYS A 71 -6.69 -9.08 -5.62
CA LYS A 71 -6.98 -9.58 -4.26
C LYS A 71 -6.74 -11.07 -4.06
N ILE A 72 -6.72 -11.85 -5.13
CA ILE A 72 -6.43 -13.29 -5.08
C ILE A 72 -4.92 -13.54 -5.17
N VAL A 73 -4.22 -12.74 -5.99
CA VAL A 73 -2.78 -12.91 -6.25
C VAL A 73 -1.91 -12.27 -5.17
N ALA A 74 -2.34 -11.13 -4.62
CA ALA A 74 -1.56 -10.29 -3.72
C ALA A 74 -1.98 -10.50 -2.27
#